data_AF-A0A8C1VMT1-F1
#
_entry.id   AF-A0A8C1VMT1-F1
#
_cell.length_a   1.000
_cell.length_b   1.000
_cell.length_c   1.000
_cell.angle_alpha   90.00
_cell.angle_beta   90.00
_cell.angle_gamma   90.00
#
_symmetry.space_group_name_H-M   'P 1'
#
loop_
_entity.id
_entity.type
_entity.pdbx_description
1 polymer ?
#
loop_
_entity_poly.entity_id
_entity_poly.type
_entity_poly.pdbx_seq_one_letter_code
_entity_poly.pdbx_strand_id
1 'polypeptide(L)' 'MTNVNLQKAIDLASRASEEDKAKNYEEALRLYQHAIQYFLHVVKCKKP' A
#
# COMPACT_ATOMS: atom_id res chain seq x y z
N MET A 1 -7.46 -3.14 18.62
CA MET A 1 -6.33 -3.78 17.90
C MET A 1 -5.84 -2.78 16.88
N THR A 2 -4.61 -2.31 17.05
CA THR A 2 -3.94 -1.34 16.18
C THR A 2 -4.02 -1.80 14.72
N ASN A 3 -4.16 -0.84 13.82
CA ASN A 3 -4.66 -0.99 12.45
C ASN A 3 -3.67 -1.78 11.57
N VAL A 4 -3.57 -3.11 11.74
CA VAL A 4 -2.64 -4.01 11.02
C VAL A 4 -2.73 -3.81 9.49
N ASN A 5 -3.93 -3.51 9.00
CA ASN A 5 -4.19 -3.20 7.60
C ASN A 5 -3.53 -1.89 7.14
N LEU A 6 -3.44 -0.88 8.00
CA LEU A 6 -2.75 0.37 7.71
C LEU A 6 -1.22 0.18 7.67
N GLN A 7 -0.66 -0.58 8.62
CA GLN A 7 0.78 -0.86 8.63
C GLN A 7 1.19 -1.62 7.37
N LYS A 8 0.42 -2.65 6.97
CA LYS A 8 0.65 -3.37 5.70
C LYS A 8 0.57 -2.46 4.47
N ALA A 9 -0.36 -1.51 4.44
CA ALA A 9 -0.47 -0.55 3.33
C ALA A 9 0.80 0.32 3.22
N ILE A 10 1.32 0.77 4.36
CA ILE A 10 2.55 1.58 4.43
C ILE A 10 3.76 0.76 3.97
N ASP A 11 3.91 -0.47 4.45
CA ASP A 11 5.00 -1.37 4.02
C ASP A 11 4.98 -1.64 2.51
N LEU A 12 3.79 -1.88 1.94
CA LEU A 12 3.63 -2.05 0.49
C LEU A 12 3.99 -0.79 -0.29
N ALA A 13 3.58 0.39 0.19
CA ALA A 13 3.92 1.66 -0.46
C ALA A 13 5.41 1.98 -0.39
N SER A 14 6.07 1.68 0.73
CA SER A 14 7.53 1.84 0.88
C SER A 14 8.28 0.95 -0.11
N ARG A 15 7.93 -0.34 -0.19
CA ARG A 15 8.53 -1.27 -1.16
C ARG A 15 8.27 -0.87 -2.61
N ALA A 16 7.06 -0.39 -2.92
CA ALA A 16 6.75 0.14 -4.24
C ALA A 16 7.68 1.31 -4.63
N SER A 17 8.00 2.19 -3.67
CA SER A 17 8.92 3.31 -3.88
C SER A 17 10.37 2.86 -4.13
N GLU A 18 10.80 1.78 -3.49
CA GLU A 18 12.12 1.18 -3.72
C GLU A 18 12.21 0.59 -5.13
N GLU A 19 11.20 -0.18 -5.55
CA GLU A 19 11.11 -0.76 -6.90
C GLU A 19 11.02 0.31 -7.99
N ASP A 20 10.29 1.41 -7.75
CA ASP A 20 10.18 2.54 -8.67
C ASP A 20 11.55 3.23 -8.89
N LYS A 21 12.32 3.44 -7.81
CA LYS A 21 13.70 3.94 -7.88
C LYS A 21 14.64 2.97 -8.60
N ALA A 22 14.39 1.66 -8.46
CA ALA A 22 15.12 0.62 -9.18
C ALA A 22 14.70 0.49 -10.66
N LYS A 23 13.72 1.28 -11.13
CA LYS A 23 13.11 1.22 -12.47
C LYS A 23 12.34 -0.09 -12.75
N ASN A 24 11.99 -0.83 -11.70
CA ASN A 24 11.14 -2.01 -11.77
C ASN A 24 9.66 -1.59 -11.79
N TYR A 25 9.27 -0.84 -12.82
CA TYR A 25 7.97 -0.17 -12.87
C TYR A 25 6.78 -1.13 -12.83
N GLU A 26 6.91 -2.33 -13.39
CA GLU A 26 5.83 -3.32 -13.35
C GLU A 26 5.55 -3.80 -11.92
N GLU A 27 6.60 -4.08 -11.15
CA GLU A 27 6.47 -4.52 -9.76
C GLU A 27 6.05 -3.36 -8.85
N ALA A 28 6.62 -2.17 -9.04
CA ALA A 28 6.20 -0.95 -8.36
C ALA A 28 4.69 -0.70 -8.56
N LEU A 29 4.21 -0.83 -9.80
CA LEU A 29 2.79 -0.64 -10.13
C LEU A 29 1.88 -1.65 -9.42
N ARG A 30 2.30 -2.92 -9.34
CA ARG A 30 1.55 -3.95 -8.60
C ARG A 30 1.50 -3.65 -7.10
N LEU A 31 2.64 -3.28 -6.52
CA LEU A 31 2.75 -2.93 -5.10
C LEU A 31 1.91 -1.70 -4.75
N TYR A 32 1.93 -0.65 -5.60
CA TYR A 32 1.07 0.53 -5.41
C TYR A 32 -0.42 0.18 -5.48
N GLN A 33 -0.85 -0.65 -6.44
CA GLN A 33 -2.25 -1.09 -6.51
C GLN A 33 -2.68 -1.82 -5.23
N HIS A 34 -1.85 -2.71 -4.70
CA HIS A 34 -2.14 -3.39 -3.45
C HIS A 34 -2.18 -2.41 -2.27
N ALA A 35 -1.21 -1.49 -2.15
CA ALA A 35 -1.22 -0.48 -1.09
C ALA A 35 -2.52 0.36 -1.11
N ILE A 36 -2.96 0.80 -2.28
CA ILE A 36 -4.20 1.58 -2.45
C ILE A 36 -5.44 0.78 -2.03
N GLN A 37 -5.52 -0.52 -2.35
CA GLN A 37 -6.62 -1.37 -1.91
C GLN A 37 -6.72 -1.43 -0.38
N TYR A 38 -5.58 -1.58 0.31
CA TYR A 38 -5.55 -1.58 1.77
C TYR A 38 -5.89 -0.20 2.35
N PHE A 39 -5.39 0.89 1.77
CA PHE A 39 -5.77 2.25 2.20
C PHE A 39 -7.27 2.49 2.04
N LEU A 40 -7.86 2.09 0.91
CA LEU A 40 -9.29 2.24 0.66
C LEU A 40 -10.12 1.44 1.67
N HIS A 41 -9.70 0.22 2.01
CA HIS A 41 -10.37 -0.60 3.02
C HIS A 41 -10.33 0.07 4.40
N VAL A 42 -9.17 0.61 4.81
CA VAL A 42 -9.02 1.34 6.08
C VAL A 42 -9.88 2.61 6.10
N VAL A 43 -9.90 3.39 5.01
CA VAL A 43 -10.69 4.64 4.93
C VAL A 43 -12.19 4.35 4.92
N LYS A 44 -12.64 3.33 4.18
CA LYS A 44 -14.07 2.93 4.14
C LYS A 44 -14.55 2.39 5.48
N CYS A 45 -13.74 1.58 6.17
CA CYS A 45 -14.10 1.02 7.49
C CYS A 45 -14.08 2.08 8.62
N LYS A 46 -13.33 3.18 8.45
CA LYS A 46 -13.27 4.28 9.41
C LYS A 46 -14.42 5.30 9.30
N LYS A 47 -15.30 5.20 8.31
CA LYS A 47 -16.54 5.99 8.32
C LYS A 47 -17.60 5.25 9.16
N PRO A 48 -18.15 5.89 10.21
CA PRO A 48 -19.27 5.34 10.97
C PRO A 48 -20.53 5.23 10.11
#